data_AF-A0A8T6RSJ3-F1
#
_entry.id   AF-A0A8T6RSJ3-F1
#
_cell.length_a   1.000
_cell.length_b   1.000
_cell.length_c   1.000
_cell.angle_alpha   90.00
_cell.angle_beta   90.00
_cell.angle_gamma   90.00
#
_symmetry.space_group_name_H-M   'P 1'
#
loop_
_entity.id
_entity.type
_entity.pdbx_description
1 polymer ?
#
loop_
_entity_poly.entity_id
_entity_poly.type
_entity_poly.pdbx_seq_one_letter_code
_entity_poly.pdbx_strand_id
1 'polypeptide(L)'
;MTDEEKNNDKKKGIKFIEVESMRDLISLSAGPMGSVNRVHHLEISGQHLYFLVGGIPGSVVIYFIRANKIKERYIVYNNMTDEISYKDKKESTPQTLYIPFINIKKQNLFTEEDFKDFL
;
A
#
# COMPACT_ATOMS: atom_id res chain seq x y z
N MET A 1 -17.21 15.51 -24.73
CA MET A 1 -16.75 14.36 -23.94
C MET A 1 -17.64 14.22 -22.74
N THR A 2 -18.28 13.06 -22.60
CA THR A 2 -19.15 12.74 -21.47
C THR A 2 -18.30 12.42 -20.22
N ASP A 3 -18.91 12.47 -19.03
CA ASP A 3 -18.21 12.14 -17.78
C ASP A 3 -17.78 10.66 -17.72
N GLU A 4 -18.43 9.76 -18.46
CA GLU A 4 -18.03 8.36 -18.65
C GLU A 4 -16.74 8.21 -19.46
N GLU A 5 -16.57 8.99 -20.53
CA GLU A 5 -15.34 8.97 -21.35
C GLU A 5 -14.13 9.47 -20.56
N LYS A 6 -14.31 10.50 -19.71
CA LYS A 6 -13.24 10.98 -18.80
C LYS A 6 -12.86 9.96 -17.73
N ASN A 7 -13.81 9.14 -17.28
CA ASN A 7 -13.57 8.12 -16.25
C ASN A 7 -12.80 6.91 -16.82
N ASN A 8 -13.07 6.56 -18.07
CA ASN A 8 -12.37 5.48 -18.77
C ASN A 8 -10.91 5.85 -19.13
N ASP A 9 -10.65 7.11 -19.48
CA ASP A 9 -9.29 7.59 -19.80
C ASP A 9 -8.38 7.68 -18.56
N LYS A 10 -8.96 7.99 -17.38
CA LYS A 10 -8.23 7.94 -16.09
C LYS A 10 -7.83 6.53 -15.67
N LYS A 11 -8.64 5.51 -15.98
CA LYS A 11 -8.33 4.09 -15.67
C LYS A 11 -7.16 3.54 -16.48
N LYS A 12 -6.89 4.07 -17.67
CA LYS A 12 -5.85 3.57 -18.59
C LYS A 12 -4.42 3.62 -18.01
N GLY A 13 -4.21 4.46 -17.00
CA GLY A 13 -2.91 4.68 -16.35
C GLY A 13 -2.70 3.96 -15.02
N ILE A 14 -3.63 3.16 -14.50
CA ILE A 14 -3.43 2.48 -13.20
C ILE A 14 -3.07 1.01 -13.43
N LYS A 15 -2.02 0.55 -12.76
CA LYS A 15 -1.51 -0.83 -12.78
C LYS A 15 -1.50 -1.39 -11.37
N PHE A 16 -1.71 -2.69 -11.22
CA PHE A 16 -1.74 -3.36 -9.92
C PHE A 16 -0.68 -4.46 -9.90
N ILE A 17 0.01 -4.59 -8.77
CA ILE A 17 0.98 -5.65 -8.50
C ILE A 17 0.68 -6.19 -7.10
N GLU A 18 0.25 -7.45 -7.03
CA GLU A 18 0.15 -8.17 -5.76
C GLU A 18 1.52 -8.73 -5.40
N VAL A 19 1.98 -8.49 -4.16
CA VAL A 19 3.24 -9.04 -3.65
C VAL A 19 2.97 -10.16 -2.65
N GLU A 20 3.97 -11.02 -2.41
CA GLU A 20 3.75 -12.23 -1.62
C GLU A 20 3.60 -11.96 -0.12
N SER A 21 4.24 -10.90 0.39
CA SER A 21 4.26 -10.64 1.83
C SER A 21 4.32 -9.14 2.18
N MET A 22 3.99 -8.82 3.44
CA MET A 22 4.21 -7.48 4.00
C MET A 22 5.69 -7.08 3.92
N ARG A 23 6.60 -8.05 4.00
CA ARG A 23 8.03 -7.81 3.85
C ARG A 23 8.36 -7.30 2.46
N ASP A 24 7.81 -7.93 1.41
CA ASP A 24 8.02 -7.49 0.03
C ASP A 24 7.39 -6.13 -0.22
N LEU A 25 6.22 -5.86 0.38
CA LEU A 25 5.61 -4.54 0.30
C LEU A 25 6.51 -3.48 0.95
N ILE A 26 7.06 -3.75 2.12
CA ILE A 26 7.95 -2.80 2.83
C ILE A 26 9.32 -2.68 2.17
N SER A 27 9.86 -3.73 1.56
CA SER A 27 11.16 -3.66 0.87
C SER A 27 11.10 -2.71 -0.33
N LEU A 28 9.97 -2.70 -1.07
CA LEU A 28 9.68 -1.71 -2.12
C LEU A 28 9.63 -0.27 -1.59
N SER A 29 9.18 -0.10 -0.34
CA SER A 29 9.13 1.19 0.34
C SER A 29 10.49 1.67 0.86
N ALA A 30 11.36 0.73 1.26
CA ALA A 30 12.62 1.01 1.97
C ALA A 30 13.85 1.14 1.05
N GLY A 31 13.68 0.96 -0.27
CA GLY A 31 14.77 1.08 -1.26
C GLY A 31 15.31 2.52 -1.46
N PRO A 32 16.38 2.70 -2.26
CA PRO A 32 17.03 4.01 -2.47
C PRO A 32 16.15 5.09 -3.13
N MET A 33 15.00 4.70 -3.68
CA MET A 33 13.96 5.60 -4.19
C MET A 33 12.88 5.94 -3.13
N GLY A 34 13.18 5.67 -1.85
CA GLY A 34 12.33 5.66 -0.65
C GLY A 34 11.42 6.86 -0.47
N SER A 35 10.27 6.81 -1.13
CA SER A 35 9.25 7.86 -1.11
C SER A 35 7.99 7.44 -0.36
N VAL A 36 7.87 6.17 0.06
CA VAL A 36 6.66 5.66 0.69
C VAL A 36 6.76 5.60 2.21
N ASN A 37 6.69 6.77 2.85
CA ASN A 37 6.71 6.87 4.32
C ASN A 37 5.41 6.40 5.01
N ARG A 38 4.63 5.51 4.39
CA ARG A 38 3.29 5.08 4.85
C ARG A 38 2.78 3.90 4.04
N VAL A 39 2.06 3.00 4.71
CA VAL A 39 1.24 1.97 4.06
C VAL A 39 -0.21 2.40 4.16
N HIS A 40 -0.92 2.36 3.04
CA HIS A 40 -2.35 2.63 3.02
C HIS A 40 -3.12 1.35 3.34
N HIS A 41 -4.17 1.46 4.15
CA HIS A 41 -5.06 0.35 4.47
C HIS A 41 -6.49 0.71 4.06
N LEU A 42 -7.15 -0.22 3.37
CA LEU A 42 -8.55 -0.11 2.99
C LEU A 42 -9.23 -1.48 3.16
N GLU A 43 -10.46 -1.46 3.68
CA GLU A 43 -11.32 -2.63 3.73
C GLU A 43 -12.25 -2.63 2.50
N ILE A 44 -12.21 -3.68 1.70
CA ILE A 44 -13.04 -3.88 0.51
C ILE A 44 -13.70 -5.25 0.63
N SER A 45 -15.04 -5.29 0.59
CA SER A 45 -15.79 -6.55 0.64
C SER A 45 -15.33 -7.51 1.76
N GLY A 46 -14.99 -6.97 2.94
CA GLY A 46 -14.52 -7.72 4.11
C GLY A 46 -13.05 -8.17 4.06
N GLN A 47 -12.30 -7.84 2.99
CA GLN A 47 -10.87 -8.09 2.89
C GLN A 47 -10.08 -6.84 3.24
N HIS A 48 -8.99 -6.99 3.99
CA HIS A 48 -8.08 -5.89 4.30
C HIS A 48 -6.95 -5.84 3.28
N LEU A 49 -6.94 -4.74 2.53
CA LEU A 49 -5.94 -4.43 1.52
C LEU A 49 -4.92 -3.46 2.10
N TYR A 50 -3.64 -3.79 1.99
CA TYR A 50 -2.53 -2.91 2.34
C TYR A 50 -1.76 -2.57 1.08
N PHE A 51 -1.52 -1.29 0.82
CA PHE A 51 -0.92 -0.89 -0.45
C PHE A 51 -0.02 0.34 -0.37
N LEU A 52 0.87 0.40 -1.35
CA LEU A 52 1.74 1.53 -1.65
C LEU A 52 1.35 2.09 -3.02
N VAL A 53 1.43 3.41 -3.16
CA VAL A 53 1.26 4.09 -4.44
C VAL A 53 2.64 4.42 -4.99
N GLY A 54 3.04 3.71 -6.04
CA GLY A 54 4.20 4.03 -6.86
C GLY A 54 3.79 4.68 -8.17
N GLY A 55 4.78 5.04 -8.98
CA GLY A 55 4.55 5.59 -10.31
C GLY A 55 5.67 5.20 -11.26
N ILE A 56 5.27 4.90 -12.50
CA ILE A 56 6.16 4.87 -13.66
C ILE A 56 5.72 6.02 -14.60
N PRO A 57 6.57 6.52 -15.49
CA PRO A 57 6.17 7.59 -16.42
C PRO A 57 4.86 7.23 -17.16
N GLY A 58 3.82 8.05 -16.97
CA GLY A 58 2.51 7.85 -17.58
C GLY A 58 1.60 6.82 -16.89
N SER A 59 1.98 6.24 -15.74
CA SER A 59 1.11 5.33 -14.99
C SER A 59 1.33 5.33 -13.48
N VAL A 60 0.26 5.15 -12.73
CA VAL A 60 0.26 4.87 -11.29
C VAL A 60 0.34 3.36 -11.09
N VAL A 61 1.23 2.90 -10.22
CA VAL A 61 1.34 1.48 -9.88
C VAL A 61 0.93 1.30 -8.42
N ILE A 62 -0.06 0.45 -8.18
CA ILE A 62 -0.52 0.08 -6.85
C ILE A 62 0.11 -1.28 -6.51
N TYR A 63 1.07 -1.26 -5.59
CA TYR A 63 1.63 -2.48 -5.00
C TYR A 63 0.79 -2.83 -3.79
N PHE A 64 0.30 -4.06 -3.68
CA PHE A 64 -0.61 -4.41 -2.60
C PHE A 64 -0.44 -5.84 -2.10
N ILE A 65 -0.97 -6.08 -0.91
CA ILE A 65 -1.22 -7.40 -0.35
C ILE A 65 -2.59 -7.47 0.29
N ARG A 66 -3.11 -8.70 0.41
CA ARG A 66 -4.20 -9.04 1.31
C ARG A 66 -3.62 -9.64 2.58
N ALA A 67 -4.10 -9.18 3.73
CA ALA A 67 -3.69 -9.75 5.01
C ALA A 67 -4.83 -9.67 6.02
N ASN A 68 -4.67 -10.31 7.17
CA ASN A 68 -5.56 -10.08 8.30
C ASN A 68 -5.48 -8.61 8.75
N LYS A 69 -6.51 -8.16 9.46
CA LYS A 69 -6.52 -6.81 10.05
C LYS A 69 -5.38 -6.65 11.05
N ILE A 70 -4.56 -5.64 10.83
CA ILE A 70 -3.51 -5.20 11.75
C ILE A 70 -4.12 -4.07 12.57
N LYS A 71 -4.09 -4.21 13.90
CA LYS A 71 -4.77 -3.28 14.81
C LYS A 71 -3.88 -2.11 15.20
N GLU A 72 -2.59 -2.37 15.15
CA GLU A 72 -1.52 -1.46 15.50
C GLU A 72 -1.41 -0.32 14.50
N ARG A 73 -0.85 0.80 14.95
CA ARG A 73 -0.75 2.02 14.14
C ARG A 73 0.48 2.10 13.25
N TYR A 74 1.53 1.36 13.58
CA TYR A 74 2.81 1.41 12.90
C TYR A 74 3.32 0.03 12.57
N ILE A 75 3.88 -0.10 11.39
CA ILE A 75 4.84 -1.14 11.03
C ILE A 75 6.19 -0.70 11.56
N VAL A 76 6.89 -1.63 12.17
CA VAL A 76 8.20 -1.44 12.77
C VAL A 76 9.16 -2.34 12.01
N TYR A 77 9.96 -1.73 11.16
CA TYR A 77 10.94 -2.43 10.34
C TYR A 77 12.34 -2.21 10.91
N ASN A 78 13.00 -3.31 11.28
CA ASN A 78 14.39 -3.30 11.70
C ASN A 78 15.29 -3.48 10.48
N ASN A 79 16.00 -2.42 10.09
CA ASN A 79 16.85 -2.45 8.90
C ASN A 79 18.13 -3.29 9.06
N MET A 80 18.49 -3.64 10.30
CA MET A 80 19.67 -4.46 10.60
C MET A 80 19.34 -5.95 10.60
N THR A 81 18.17 -6.34 11.12
CA THR A 81 17.73 -7.75 11.18
C THR A 81 16.76 -8.13 10.07
N ASP A 82 16.28 -7.16 9.28
CA ASP A 82 15.24 -7.33 8.27
C ASP A 82 13.91 -7.84 8.87
N GLU A 83 13.69 -7.60 10.17
CA GLU A 83 12.48 -8.05 10.88
C GLU A 83 11.35 -7.03 10.81
N ILE A 84 10.11 -7.54 10.76
CA ILE A 84 8.89 -6.74 10.78
C ILE A 84 8.08 -7.08 12.03
N SER A 85 7.68 -6.03 12.74
CA SER A 85 6.72 -6.11 13.85
C SER A 85 5.72 -4.96 13.75
N TYR A 86 4.74 -4.92 14.66
CA TYR A 86 3.71 -3.88 14.68
C TYR A 86 3.58 -3.27 16.08
N LYS A 87 3.44 -1.95 16.15
CA LYS A 87 3.33 -1.21 17.42
C LYS A 87 2.36 -0.02 17.32
N ASP A 88 1.79 0.37 18.46
CA ASP A 88 0.93 1.56 18.56
C ASP A 88 1.67 2.87 18.81
N LYS A 89 2.92 2.78 19.28
CA LYS A 89 3.73 3.92 19.67
C LYS A 89 5.08 3.86 18.98
N LYS A 90 5.60 5.05 18.64
CA LYS A 90 6.98 5.21 18.16
C LYS A 90 7.92 5.14 19.35
N GLU A 91 9.00 4.39 19.21
CA GLU A 91 10.16 4.46 20.10
C GLU A 91 11.33 5.04 19.29
N SER A 92 12.18 5.85 19.92
CA SER A 92 13.30 6.50 19.23
C SER A 92 14.50 5.57 19.20
N THR A 93 14.54 4.65 18.23
CA THR A 93 15.69 3.77 17.97
C THR A 93 16.27 4.07 16.58
N PRO A 94 17.59 4.35 16.45
CA PRO A 94 18.20 4.70 15.16
C PRO A 94 18.11 3.61 14.08
N GLN A 95 17.93 2.35 14.50
CA GLN A 95 17.94 1.15 13.64
C GLN A 95 16.53 0.71 13.23
N THR A 96 15.53 1.55 13.44
CA THR A 96 14.13 1.15 13.25
C THR A 96 13.36 2.20 12.47
N LEU A 97 12.70 1.75 11.40
CA LEU A 97 11.78 2.57 10.63
C LEU A 97 10.36 2.32 11.13
N TYR A 98 9.68 3.41 11.49
CA TYR A 98 8.28 3.40 11.89
C TYR A 98 7.41 3.89 10.74
N ILE A 99 6.74 2.95 10.07
CA ILE A 99 5.91 3.22 8.89
C ILE A 99 4.44 3.22 9.34
N PRO A 100 3.73 4.35 9.29
CA PRO A 100 2.34 4.42 9.71
C PRO A 100 1.41 3.69 8.75
N PHE A 101 0.39 3.05 9.30
CA PHE A 101 -0.81 2.70 8.55
C PHE A 101 -1.73 3.91 8.40
N ILE A 102 -2.15 4.17 7.18
CA ILE A 102 -3.15 5.20 6.86
C ILE A 102 -4.46 4.50 6.54
N ASN A 103 -5.38 4.49 7.50
CA ASN A 103 -6.71 3.93 7.34
C ASN A 103 -7.56 4.83 6.43
N ILE A 104 -7.88 4.35 5.24
CA ILE A 104 -8.64 5.08 4.24
C ILE A 104 -10.14 4.91 4.50
N LYS A 105 -10.85 6.02 4.66
CA LYS A 105 -12.31 6.04 4.77
C LYS A 105 -13.02 5.95 3.41
N LYS A 106 -12.46 6.61 2.38
CA LYS A 106 -13.00 6.63 1.02
C LYS A 106 -11.89 6.99 0.04
N GLN A 107 -11.93 6.41 -1.16
CA GLN A 107 -11.02 6.69 -2.25
C GLN A 107 -11.74 6.57 -3.61
N ASN A 108 -11.14 7.10 -4.67
CA ASN A 108 -11.59 6.97 -6.06
C ASN A 108 -10.43 6.66 -7.04
N LEU A 109 -9.33 6.11 -6.51
CA LEU A 109 -8.18 5.64 -7.27
C LEU A 109 -8.50 4.34 -7.99
N PHE A 110 -9.23 3.43 -7.35
CA PHE A 110 -9.56 2.11 -7.90
C PHE A 110 -10.90 1.61 -7.36
N THR A 111 -11.46 0.60 -8.01
CA THR A 111 -12.75 -0.01 -7.73
C THR A 111 -12.57 -1.47 -7.35
N GLU A 112 -13.57 -2.08 -6.70
CA GLU A 112 -13.51 -3.51 -6.35
C GLU A 112 -13.34 -4.39 -7.60
N GLU A 113 -13.93 -3.97 -8.72
CA GLU A 113 -13.77 -4.61 -10.04
C GLU A 113 -12.31 -4.78 -10.43
N ASP A 114 -11.47 -3.79 -10.11
CA ASP A 114 -10.06 -3.79 -10.53
C ASP A 114 -9.24 -4.88 -9.81
N PHE A 115 -9.79 -5.51 -8.77
CA PHE A 115 -9.17 -6.63 -8.04
C PHE A 115 -9.75 -8.00 -8.38
N LYS A 116 -10.77 -8.08 -9.25
CA LYS A 116 -11.41 -9.35 -9.58
C LYS A 116 -10.50 -10.33 -10.31
N ASP A 117 -9.56 -9.82 -11.11
CA ASP A 117 -8.58 -10.64 -11.81
C ASP A 117 -7.50 -11.24 -10.88
N PHE A 118 -7.52 -10.84 -9.59
CA PHE A 118 -6.64 -11.33 -8.53
C PHE A 118 -7.40 -12.21 -7.51
N LEU A 119 -8.61 -12.69 -7.85
CA LEU A 119 -9.42 -13.64 -7.08
C LEU A 119 -9.42 -15.02 -7.75
#